data_AF-A0A929Z0K4-F1
#
_entry.id   AF-A0A929Z0K4-F1
#
_cell.length_a   1.000
_cell.length_b   1.000
_cell.length_c   1.000
_cell.angle_alpha   90.00
_cell.angle_beta   90.00
_cell.angle_gamma   90.00
#
_symmetry.space_group_name_H-M   'P 1'
#
loop_
_entity.id
_entity.type
_entity.pdbx_description
1 polymer ?
#
loop_
_entity_poly.entity_id
_entity_poly.type
_entity_poly.pdbx_seq_one_letter_code
_entity_poly.pdbx_strand_id
1 'polypeptide(L)'
;MKKMSFLLLGLPLLLGSCAATVSNGSADDVRVGMTEAQVRHLLGAPLARTVTPDSARWHYQWGADWHNRRRRLELSFRDGRVVNFLLNEELAVRPYAAGSSGALSSQV
;
A
#
# COMPACT_ATOMS: atom_id res chain seq x y z
N MET A 1 43.20 27.49 -46.86
CA MET A 1 42.32 28.35 -46.04
C MET A 1 41.27 27.48 -45.34
N LYS A 2 41.04 27.78 -44.07
CA LYS A 2 40.32 27.04 -43.03
C LYS A 2 38.80 27.26 -43.12
N LYS A 3 38.02 26.23 -42.75
CA LYS A 3 36.72 26.22 -42.01
C LYS A 3 36.10 24.81 -42.16
N MET A 4 36.37 23.86 -41.27
CA MET A 4 35.66 23.57 -40.01
C MET A 4 34.13 23.64 -40.14
N SER A 5 33.49 22.46 -40.11
CA SER A 5 32.11 22.26 -39.63
C SER A 5 32.01 20.81 -39.15
N PHE A 6 32.41 20.54 -37.90
CA PHE A 6 31.54 20.39 -36.72
C PHE A 6 30.48 19.28 -36.83
N LEU A 7 30.92 18.07 -36.51
CA LEU A 7 30.28 17.05 -35.68
C LEU A 7 28.83 17.35 -35.23
N LEU A 8 27.87 16.69 -35.88
CA LEU A 8 26.54 16.39 -35.30
C LEU A 8 26.49 14.90 -34.94
N LEU A 9 27.39 14.50 -34.05
CA LEU A 9 27.37 13.22 -33.35
C LEU A 9 27.11 13.54 -31.89
N GLY A 10 25.89 13.30 -31.41
CA GLY A 10 25.61 13.39 -29.99
C GLY A 10 24.25 13.98 -29.63
N LEU A 11 23.19 13.20 -29.81
CA LEU A 11 22.11 13.26 -28.81
C LEU A 11 21.50 11.87 -28.59
N PRO A 12 22.25 10.90 -28.04
CA PRO A 12 21.62 9.74 -27.46
C PRO A 12 21.07 10.10 -26.07
N LEU A 13 19.83 9.70 -25.82
CA LEU A 13 19.34 9.27 -24.49
C LEU A 13 19.11 10.36 -23.44
N LEU A 14 18.02 11.12 -23.59
CA LEU A 14 17.31 11.71 -22.45
C LEU A 14 15.88 11.15 -22.33
N LEU A 15 15.72 9.85 -22.59
CA LEU A 15 14.64 9.09 -21.96
C LEU A 15 15.08 8.82 -20.51
N GLY A 16 15.01 9.88 -19.69
CA GLY A 16 15.21 9.78 -18.26
C GLY A 16 14.31 8.66 -17.74
N SER A 17 14.93 7.60 -17.24
CA SER A 17 14.21 6.53 -16.59
C SER A 17 13.38 7.14 -15.47
N CYS A 18 12.06 7.21 -15.64
CA CYS A 18 11.14 7.29 -14.51
C CYS A 18 11.23 5.93 -13.80
N ALA A 19 12.36 5.66 -13.16
CA ALA A 19 12.45 4.65 -12.13
C ALA A 19 11.60 5.20 -10.98
N ALA A 20 10.30 4.91 -11.02
CA ALA A 20 9.43 5.09 -9.89
C ALA A 20 9.96 4.16 -8.80
N THR A 21 10.88 4.68 -7.96
CA THR A 21 11.25 4.03 -6.72
C THR A 21 9.94 3.77 -5.98
N VAL A 22 9.62 2.48 -5.82
CA VAL A 22 8.54 2.05 -4.96
C VAL A 22 9.01 2.37 -3.55
N SER A 23 8.47 3.46 -3.01
CA SER A 23 8.63 3.76 -1.58
C SER A 23 7.92 2.64 -0.83
N ASN A 24 8.66 1.85 -0.04
CA ASN A 24 8.09 0.94 0.94
C ASN A 24 7.68 1.77 2.17
N GLY A 25 6.74 2.69 2.00
CA GLY A 25 6.20 3.50 3.10
C GLY A 25 5.36 2.65 4.04
N SER A 26 5.31 3.01 5.33
CA SER A 26 4.44 2.33 6.29
C SER A 26 3.06 2.99 6.34
N ALA A 27 2.05 2.21 6.70
CA ALA A 27 0.73 2.73 7.09
C ALA A 27 0.83 3.77 8.22
N ASP A 28 1.83 3.62 9.09
CA ASP A 28 2.12 4.52 10.21
C ASP A 28 2.58 5.92 9.77
N ASP A 29 3.03 6.07 8.52
CA ASP A 29 3.50 7.35 7.98
C ASP A 29 2.35 8.21 7.42
N VAL A 30 1.14 7.67 7.34
CA VAL A 30 -0.03 8.41 6.83
C VAL A 30 -0.45 9.50 7.82
N ARG A 31 -0.72 10.70 7.29
CA ARG A 31 -1.17 11.86 8.07
C ARG A 31 -2.38 12.53 7.44
N VAL A 32 -3.20 13.15 8.28
CA VAL A 32 -4.27 14.07 7.85
C VAL A 32 -3.65 15.19 7.00
N GLY A 33 -4.32 15.54 5.90
CA GLY A 33 -3.92 16.57 4.94
C GLY A 33 -3.10 16.06 3.76
N MET A 34 -2.55 14.83 3.81
CA MET A 34 -1.84 14.21 2.68
C MET A 34 -2.76 14.11 1.46
N THR A 35 -2.20 14.34 0.28
CA THR A 35 -2.94 14.19 -0.98
C THR A 35 -3.07 12.72 -1.37
N GLU A 36 -4.07 12.38 -2.18
CA GLU A 36 -4.20 11.05 -2.78
C GLU A 36 -2.93 10.58 -3.49
N ALA A 37 -2.21 11.50 -4.16
CA ALA A 37 -0.96 11.19 -4.85
C ALA A 37 0.17 10.85 -3.87
N GLN A 38 0.28 11.59 -2.76
CA GLN A 38 1.25 11.30 -1.71
C GLN A 38 0.97 9.94 -1.06
N VAL A 39 -0.29 9.66 -0.73
CA VAL A 39 -0.68 8.36 -0.18
C VAL A 39 -0.37 7.23 -1.15
N ARG A 40 -0.68 7.40 -2.45
CA ARG A 40 -0.38 6.39 -3.47
C ARG A 40 1.11 6.17 -3.68
N HIS A 41 1.90 7.24 -3.59
CA HIS A 41 3.36 7.12 -3.64
C HIS A 41 3.90 6.37 -2.42
N LEU A 42 3.33 6.60 -1.24
CA LEU A 42 3.73 5.98 0.02
C LEU A 42 3.34 4.50 0.14
N LEU A 43 2.07 4.18 -0.15
CA LEU A 43 1.48 2.86 0.13
C LEU A 43 1.21 2.01 -1.13
N GLY A 44 1.38 2.60 -2.31
CA GLY A 44 0.94 2.00 -3.56
C GLY A 44 -0.58 2.09 -3.78
N ALA A 45 -1.07 1.25 -4.69
CA ALA A 45 -2.48 1.20 -5.05
C ALA A 45 -3.31 0.55 -3.92
N PRO A 46 -4.48 1.10 -3.57
CA PRO A 46 -5.37 0.47 -2.61
C PRO A 46 -5.97 -0.82 -3.19
N LEU A 47 -6.35 -1.76 -2.30
CA LEU A 47 -7.08 -2.96 -2.68
C LEU A 47 -8.45 -2.62 -3.26
N ALA A 48 -9.13 -1.65 -2.64
CA ALA A 48 -10.43 -1.17 -3.09
C ALA A 48 -10.56 0.34 -2.82
N ARG A 49 -11.38 1.00 -3.63
CA ARG A 49 -11.75 2.41 -3.42
C ARG A 49 -13.17 2.70 -3.86
N THR A 50 -13.82 3.63 -3.16
CA THR A 50 -15.09 4.24 -3.52
C THR A 50 -14.86 5.75 -3.66
N VAL A 51 -15.38 6.37 -4.72
CA VAL A 51 -15.14 7.78 -5.04
C VAL A 51 -16.47 8.50 -5.31
N THR A 52 -16.65 9.66 -4.71
CA THR A 52 -17.70 10.65 -5.01
C THR A 52 -17.04 11.93 -5.55
N PRO A 53 -17.80 12.94 -6.02
CA PRO A 53 -17.20 14.18 -6.53
C PRO A 53 -16.31 14.92 -5.51
N ASP A 54 -16.61 14.81 -4.23
CA ASP A 54 -16.00 15.57 -3.13
C ASP A 54 -15.23 14.69 -2.13
N SER A 55 -15.35 13.36 -2.22
CA SER A 55 -14.79 12.45 -1.23
C SER A 55 -14.30 11.14 -1.86
N ALA A 56 -13.41 10.45 -1.14
CA ALA A 56 -13.04 9.09 -1.48
C ALA A 56 -12.83 8.27 -0.20
N ARG A 57 -13.07 6.96 -0.30
CA ARG A 57 -12.69 5.99 0.74
C ARG A 57 -11.82 4.92 0.13
N TRP A 58 -10.63 4.72 0.68
CA TRP A 58 -9.67 3.72 0.19
C TRP A 58 -9.45 2.65 1.27
N HIS A 59 -9.33 1.41 0.82
CA HIS A 59 -9.09 0.25 1.68
C HIS A 59 -7.78 -0.42 1.28
N TYR A 60 -6.91 -0.60 2.26
CA TYR A 60 -5.67 -1.35 2.16
C TYR A 60 -5.74 -2.56 3.07
N GLN A 61 -5.18 -3.68 2.61
CA GLN A 61 -5.05 -4.89 3.39
C GLN A 61 -3.71 -5.54 3.07
N TRP A 62 -2.95 -5.86 4.10
CA TRP A 62 -1.71 -6.60 3.99
C TRP A 62 -1.89 -8.02 4.51
N GLY A 63 -1.14 -8.96 3.93
CA GLY A 63 -1.09 -10.34 4.38
C GLY A 63 -0.64 -10.47 5.83
N ALA A 64 -0.79 -11.67 6.40
CA ALA A 64 -0.28 -11.94 7.73
C ALA A 64 1.26 -11.78 7.73
N ASP A 65 1.79 -11.01 8.69
CA ASP A 65 3.23 -10.91 8.93
C ASP A 65 3.78 -12.18 9.61
N TRP A 66 5.08 -12.18 9.94
CA TRP A 66 5.71 -13.30 10.65
C TRP A 66 5.14 -13.52 12.06
N HIS A 67 4.52 -12.50 12.65
CA HIS A 67 3.78 -12.58 13.90
C HIS A 67 2.32 -13.03 13.71
N ASN A 68 1.95 -13.43 12.50
CA ASN A 68 0.60 -13.83 12.13
C ASN A 68 -0.43 -12.70 12.39
N ARG A 69 -0.03 -11.43 12.19
CA ARG A 69 -0.92 -10.27 12.26
C ARG A 69 -1.27 -9.78 10.87
N ARG A 70 -2.56 -9.57 10.61
CA ARG A 70 -3.07 -8.89 9.42
C ARG A 70 -3.29 -7.42 9.75
N ARG A 71 -2.84 -6.54 8.86
CA ARG A 71 -3.07 -5.10 8.96
C ARG A 71 -4.13 -4.69 7.93
N ARG A 72 -5.09 -3.87 8.35
CA ARG A 72 -6.07 -3.21 7.47
C ARG A 72 -6.03 -1.72 7.74
N LEU A 73 -5.98 -0.92 6.69
CA LEU A 73 -6.06 0.53 6.78
C LEU A 73 -7.23 1.02 5.94
N GLU A 74 -8.09 1.82 6.56
CA GLU A 74 -9.13 2.56 5.87
C GLU A 74 -8.80 4.04 5.89
N LEU A 75 -8.81 4.68 4.71
CA LEU A 75 -8.55 6.11 4.54
C LEU A 75 -9.81 6.80 4.03
N SER A 76 -10.14 7.94 4.63
CA SER A 76 -11.18 8.84 4.14
C SER A 76 -10.54 10.12 3.61
N PHE A 77 -10.95 10.51 2.41
CA PHE A 77 -10.52 11.72 1.74
C PHE A 77 -11.69 12.70 1.59
N ARG A 78 -11.38 13.99 1.65
CA ARG A 78 -12.25 15.09 1.24
C ARG A 78 -11.43 16.09 0.45
N ASP A 79 -11.95 16.55 -0.68
CA ASP A 79 -11.25 17.48 -1.58
C ASP A 79 -9.81 17.01 -1.93
N GLY A 80 -9.66 15.70 -2.18
CA GLY A 80 -8.40 15.06 -2.54
C GLY A 80 -7.37 14.93 -1.41
N ARG A 81 -7.75 15.20 -0.15
CA ARG A 81 -6.87 15.14 1.03
C ARG A 81 -7.39 14.19 2.10
N VAL A 82 -6.49 13.50 2.78
CA VAL A 82 -6.83 12.64 3.93
C VAL A 82 -7.47 13.49 5.03
N VAL A 83 -8.65 13.10 5.48
CA VAL A 83 -9.35 13.74 6.61
C VAL A 83 -9.47 12.82 7.82
N ASN A 84 -9.43 11.51 7.60
CA ASN A 84 -9.48 10.51 8.68
C ASN A 84 -8.86 9.19 8.21
N PHE A 85 -8.38 8.40 9.16
CA PHE A 85 -7.90 7.05 8.90
C PHE A 85 -8.09 6.12 10.11
N LEU A 86 -8.27 4.83 9.84
CA LEU A 86 -8.35 3.78 10.84
C LEU A 86 -7.41 2.64 10.46
N LEU A 87 -6.42 2.39 11.31
CA LEU A 87 -5.49 1.27 11.19
C LEU A 87 -5.89 0.20 12.21
N ASN A 88 -6.25 -0.98 11.70
CA ASN A 88 -6.58 -2.14 12.52
C ASN A 88 -5.52 -3.21 12.31
N GLU A 89 -5.01 -3.75 13.42
CA GLU A 89 -4.12 -4.90 13.44
C GLU A 89 -4.80 -6.04 14.20
N GLU A 90 -5.00 -7.16 13.53
CA GLU A 90 -5.67 -8.33 14.11
C GLU A 90 -4.82 -9.57 13.92
N LEU A 91 -4.88 -10.50 14.87
CA LEU A 91 -4.31 -11.83 14.68
C LEU A 91 -5.04 -12.52 13.53
N ALA A 92 -4.30 -12.93 12.53
CA ALA A 92 -4.79 -13.76 11.45
C ALA A 92 -5.07 -15.16 12.01
N VAL A 93 -6.23 -15.35 12.64
CA VAL A 93 -6.63 -16.64 13.22
C VAL A 93 -6.34 -17.74 12.19
N ARG A 94 -5.42 -18.66 12.52
CA ARG A 94 -5.25 -19.90 11.76
C ARG A 94 -6.55 -20.68 11.99
N PRO A 95 -7.32 -21.06 10.96
CA PRO A 95 -8.51 -21.86 11.20
C PRO A 95 -8.15 -23.33 11.45
N TYR A 96 -7.17 -23.67 12.30
CA TYR A 96 -6.85 -25.08 12.62
C TYR A 96 -6.21 -25.26 13.99
N ALA A 97 -7.03 -25.62 15.00
CA ALA A 97 -6.80 -26.73 15.94
C ALA A 97 -7.91 -26.76 17.01
N ALA A 98 -9.13 -27.17 16.64
CA ALA A 98 -10.02 -27.81 17.61
C ALA A 98 -9.48 -29.24 17.85
N GLY A 99 -8.37 -29.33 18.57
CA GLY A 99 -7.75 -30.58 18.96
C GLY A 99 -8.04 -30.88 20.42
N SER A 100 -8.87 -31.90 20.64
CA SER A 100 -8.93 -32.78 21.83
C SER A 100 -9.11 -32.16 23.22
N SER A 101 -10.28 -32.39 23.82
CA SER A 101 -10.42 -32.66 25.26
C SER A 101 -11.65 -33.53 25.54
N GLY A 102 -11.40 -34.81 25.82
CA GLY A 102 -12.13 -35.60 26.82
C GLY A 102 -13.51 -36.18 26.47
N ALA A 103 -13.54 -37.44 26.05
CA ALA A 103 -14.35 -38.49 26.72
C ALA A 103 -14.00 -39.87 26.16
N LEU A 104 -13.00 -40.51 26.77
CA LEU A 104 -13.03 -41.96 26.95
C LEU A 104 -14.26 -42.25 27.84
N SER A 105 -15.33 -42.80 27.28
CA SER A 105 -16.35 -43.49 28.09
C SER A 105 -16.25 -44.98 27.80
N SER A 106 -15.79 -45.66 28.84
CA SER A 106 -15.71 -47.10 29.01
C SER A 106 -17.05 -47.81 28.71
N GLN A 107 -16.90 -49.05 28.26
CA GLN A 107 -17.80 -50.20 28.39
C GLN A 107 -18.92 -50.03 29.44
N VAL A 108 -20.18 -50.29 29.02
CA VAL A 108 -21.04 -51.41 29.49
C VAL A 108 -21.90 -51.86 28.32
#